data_AF-A9YHX7-F1
#
_entry.id   AF-A9YHX7-F1
#
_cell.length_a   1.000
_cell.length_b   1.000
_cell.length_c   1.000
_cell.angle_alpha   90.00
_cell.angle_beta   90.00
_cell.angle_gamma   90.00
#
_symmetry.space_group_name_H-M   'P 1'
#
loop_
_entity.id
_entity.type
_entity.pdbx_description
1 polymer ?
#
loop_
_entity_poly.entity_id
_entity_poly.type
_entity_poly.pdbx_seq_one_letter_code
_entity_poly.pdbx_strand_id
1 'polypeptide(L)'
;PTDVNVWKEIDKRLDDLQNKYTIRDNNSLDNSEFKEKFSQINSSIHLNQLPGNIRASLYANFTIYDKIRIELEAIILFKLNQISENLKATKSTPACIDHYKYIAKNLVTSLAMSNTEKWNVIRKSHLICHITQNTTVTKPSLPPTTQTSTVSKTMGGFAAYYCNQQIMNLVVIKYSLSP
;
A
#
# COMPACT_ATOMS: atom_id res chain seq x y z
N PRO A 1 28.36 -30.06 -9.89
CA PRO A 1 27.67 -30.21 -8.59
C PRO A 1 27.46 -28.81 -7.97
N THR A 2 26.32 -28.60 -7.29
CA THR A 2 25.78 -27.33 -6.72
C THR A 2 25.29 -26.21 -7.67
N ASP A 3 25.97 -25.87 -8.76
CA ASP A 3 25.57 -24.70 -9.60
C ASP A 3 24.31 -24.93 -10.48
N VAL A 4 24.10 -26.17 -10.96
CA VAL A 4 23.00 -26.52 -11.88
C VAL A 4 21.61 -26.45 -11.21
N ASN A 5 21.55 -26.36 -9.87
CA ASN A 5 20.30 -26.31 -9.12
C ASN A 5 19.84 -24.88 -8.80
N VAL A 6 20.77 -23.97 -8.49
CA VAL A 6 20.44 -22.59 -8.10
C VAL A 6 19.82 -21.82 -9.27
N TRP A 7 20.39 -21.93 -10.47
CA TRP A 7 19.88 -21.19 -11.63
C TRP A 7 18.50 -21.67 -12.08
N LYS A 8 18.24 -22.98 -12.01
CA LYS A 8 16.90 -23.54 -12.30
C LYS A 8 15.85 -23.05 -11.31
N GLU A 9 16.22 -22.91 -10.04
CA GLU A 9 15.32 -22.37 -9.02
C GLU A 9 15.04 -20.87 -9.24
N ILE A 10 16.03 -20.10 -9.67
CA ILE A 10 15.83 -18.69 -10.07
C ILE A 10 14.91 -18.57 -11.29
N ASP A 11 15.12 -19.41 -12.30
CA ASP A 11 14.26 -19.44 -13.50
C ASP A 11 12.81 -19.73 -13.13
N LYS A 12 12.58 -20.77 -12.31
CA LYS A 12 11.25 -21.11 -11.81
C LYS A 12 10.59 -19.94 -11.07
N ARG A 13 11.35 -19.19 -10.26
CA ARG A 13 10.83 -18.04 -9.52
C ARG A 13 10.48 -16.86 -10.43
N LEU A 14 11.23 -16.65 -11.51
CA LEU A 14 10.92 -15.65 -12.53
C LEU A 14 9.64 -16.04 -13.28
N ASP A 15 9.49 -17.31 -13.65
CA ASP A 15 8.27 -17.85 -14.27
C ASP A 15 7.06 -17.69 -13.34
N ASP A 16 7.22 -18.00 -12.04
CA ASP A 16 6.16 -17.82 -11.04
C ASP A 16 5.72 -16.35 -10.92
N LEU A 17 6.67 -15.40 -10.92
CA LEU A 17 6.36 -13.96 -10.93
C LEU A 17 5.61 -13.57 -12.20
N GLN A 18 6.05 -14.06 -13.36
CA GLN A 18 5.41 -13.75 -14.62
C GLN A 18 3.98 -14.28 -14.66
N ASN A 19 3.77 -15.55 -14.30
CA ASN A 19 2.45 -16.17 -14.22
C ASN A 19 1.53 -15.43 -13.25
N LYS A 20 2.04 -15.07 -12.06
CA LYS A 20 1.29 -14.30 -11.06
C LYS A 20 0.77 -12.97 -11.62
N TYR A 21 1.58 -12.30 -12.43
CA TYR A 21 1.31 -10.93 -12.86
C TYR A 21 0.67 -10.80 -14.24
N THR A 22 0.85 -11.76 -15.14
CA THR A 22 0.23 -11.81 -16.47
C THR A 22 -1.21 -12.32 -16.43
N ILE A 23 -1.56 -13.25 -15.53
CA ILE A 23 -2.90 -13.87 -15.47
C ILE A 23 -3.95 -12.94 -14.83
N ARG A 24 -3.53 -11.91 -14.11
CA ARG A 24 -4.43 -11.00 -13.36
C ARG A 24 -4.45 -9.63 -14.02
N ASP A 25 -5.49 -9.37 -14.81
CA ASP A 25 -5.69 -8.17 -15.63
C ASP A 25 -5.57 -6.82 -14.89
N ASN A 26 -5.62 -6.78 -13.56
CA ASN A 26 -5.70 -5.54 -12.76
C ASN A 26 -4.58 -5.35 -11.72
N ASN A 27 -3.46 -6.08 -11.80
CA ASN A 27 -2.45 -6.03 -10.74
C ASN A 27 -1.73 -4.68 -10.57
N SER A 28 -1.77 -3.80 -11.57
CA SER A 28 -0.98 -2.56 -11.54
C SER A 28 -1.78 -1.32 -11.14
N LEU A 29 -3.12 -1.33 -11.13
CA LEU A 29 -3.92 -0.10 -10.98
C LEU A 29 -3.42 1.05 -11.88
N ASP A 30 -2.93 0.71 -13.09
CA ASP A 30 -2.27 1.62 -14.02
C ASP A 30 -0.96 2.27 -13.56
N ASN A 31 -0.29 1.68 -12.58
CA ASN A 31 1.02 2.12 -12.09
C ASN A 31 2.13 1.95 -13.13
N SER A 32 2.69 3.07 -13.58
CA SER A 32 3.75 3.11 -14.59
C SER A 32 5.07 2.51 -14.10
N GLU A 33 5.46 2.75 -12.85
CA GLU A 33 6.66 2.14 -12.24
C GLU A 33 6.53 0.62 -12.20
N PHE A 34 5.36 0.11 -11.81
CA PHE A 34 5.09 -1.34 -11.81
C PHE A 34 5.22 -1.90 -13.22
N LYS A 35 4.58 -1.27 -14.21
CA LYS A 35 4.64 -1.69 -15.63
C LYS A 35 6.09 -1.72 -16.12
N GLU A 36 6.89 -0.69 -15.78
CA GLU A 36 8.31 -0.64 -16.13
C GLU A 36 9.09 -1.79 -15.48
N LYS A 37 9.01 -1.97 -14.15
CA LYS A 37 9.72 -3.03 -13.42
C LYS A 37 9.29 -4.43 -13.86
N PHE A 38 7.99 -4.63 -14.10
CA PHE A 38 7.47 -5.91 -14.54
C PHE A 38 7.83 -6.21 -16.00
N SER A 39 7.92 -5.20 -16.87
CA SER A 39 8.36 -5.41 -18.25
C SER A 39 9.78 -5.97 -18.34
N GLN A 40 10.65 -5.65 -17.38
CA GLN A 40 11.99 -6.24 -17.26
C GLN A 40 11.96 -7.73 -16.89
N ILE A 41 10.92 -8.18 -16.16
CA ILE A 41 10.67 -9.60 -15.87
C ILE A 41 9.99 -10.28 -17.06
N ASN A 42 9.08 -9.59 -17.75
CA ASN A 42 8.37 -10.16 -18.89
C ASN A 42 9.26 -10.28 -20.14
N SER A 43 10.22 -9.39 -20.36
CA SER A 43 11.25 -9.57 -21.39
C SER A 43 12.28 -10.65 -21.03
N SER A 44 12.22 -11.12 -19.78
CA SER A 44 13.13 -12.08 -19.17
C SER A 44 12.78 -13.57 -19.47
N ILE A 45 11.78 -13.81 -20.32
CA ILE A 45 11.33 -15.17 -20.71
C ILE A 45 12.32 -15.84 -21.68
N HIS A 46 13.17 -15.08 -22.35
CA HIS A 46 14.17 -15.60 -23.28
C HIS A 46 15.54 -15.88 -22.62
N LEU A 47 15.60 -15.90 -21.27
CA LEU A 47 16.84 -15.79 -20.49
C LEU A 47 17.60 -17.06 -20.18
N ASN A 48 17.29 -18.18 -20.82
CA ASN A 48 18.26 -19.28 -20.90
C ASN A 48 19.61 -18.79 -21.46
N GLN A 49 19.62 -17.61 -22.10
CA GLN A 49 20.77 -16.91 -22.67
C GLN A 49 21.43 -15.89 -21.74
N LEU A 50 20.82 -15.45 -20.62
CA LEU A 50 21.46 -14.51 -19.69
C LEU A 50 22.27 -15.23 -18.61
N PRO A 51 23.42 -14.64 -18.20
CA PRO A 51 24.17 -15.10 -17.05
C PRO A 51 23.30 -15.23 -15.80
N GLY A 52 23.50 -16.29 -15.02
CA GLY A 52 22.69 -16.59 -13.84
C GLY A 52 22.63 -15.45 -12.82
N ASN A 53 23.74 -14.74 -12.62
CA ASN A 53 23.82 -13.58 -11.74
C ASN A 53 22.90 -12.42 -12.16
N ILE A 54 22.69 -12.22 -13.47
CA ILE A 54 21.78 -11.19 -13.97
C ILE A 54 20.33 -11.58 -13.69
N ARG A 55 19.98 -12.85 -13.92
CA ARG A 55 18.64 -13.38 -13.59
C ARG A 55 18.33 -13.27 -12.10
N ALA A 56 19.29 -13.62 -11.24
CA ALA A 56 19.14 -13.47 -9.79
C ALA A 56 18.95 -12.00 -9.38
N SER A 57 19.68 -11.08 -10.01
CA SER A 57 19.53 -9.63 -9.78
C SER A 57 18.14 -9.14 -10.19
N LEU A 58 17.63 -9.55 -11.35
CA LEU A 58 16.28 -9.21 -11.81
C LEU A 58 15.21 -9.69 -10.82
N TYR A 59 15.29 -10.96 -10.41
CA TYR A 59 14.37 -11.53 -9.43
C TYR A 59 14.42 -10.77 -8.10
N ALA A 60 15.62 -10.51 -7.56
CA ALA A 60 15.79 -9.82 -6.29
C ALA A 60 15.25 -8.38 -6.35
N ASN A 61 15.60 -7.63 -7.40
CA ASN A 61 15.19 -6.23 -7.57
C ASN A 61 13.67 -6.12 -7.67
N PHE A 62 13.03 -6.97 -8.47
CA PHE A 62 11.57 -6.96 -8.61
C PHE A 62 10.89 -7.39 -7.30
N THR A 63 11.40 -8.42 -6.64
CA THR A 63 10.82 -8.91 -5.37
C THR A 63 10.89 -7.84 -4.27
N ILE A 64 12.01 -7.13 -4.15
CA ILE A 64 12.16 -6.02 -3.20
C ILE A 64 11.18 -4.89 -3.53
N TYR A 65 11.15 -4.48 -4.80
CA TYR A 65 10.22 -3.46 -5.29
C TYR A 65 8.77 -3.80 -4.97
N ASP A 66 8.34 -5.02 -5.31
CA ASP A 66 6.96 -5.48 -5.18
C ASP A 66 6.56 -5.65 -3.71
N LYS A 67 7.48 -6.10 -2.85
CA LYS A 67 7.26 -6.15 -1.41
C LYS A 67 7.00 -4.75 -0.84
N ILE A 68 7.81 -3.76 -1.20
CA ILE A 68 7.62 -2.37 -0.76
C ILE A 68 6.27 -1.85 -1.25
N ARG A 69 5.94 -2.09 -2.53
CA ARG A 69 4.66 -1.67 -3.13
C ARG A 69 3.48 -2.23 -2.34
N ILE A 70 3.46 -3.53 -2.07
CA ILE A 70 2.40 -4.21 -1.32
C ILE A 70 2.29 -3.65 0.10
N GLU A 71 3.42 -3.42 0.79
CA GLU A 71 3.41 -2.86 2.15
C GLU A 71 2.84 -1.42 2.18
N LEU A 72 3.21 -0.57 1.21
CA LEU A 72 2.68 0.79 1.10
C LEU A 72 1.18 0.79 0.79
N GLU A 73 0.73 -0.07 -0.13
CA GLU A 73 -0.69 -0.25 -0.45
C GLU A 73 -1.48 -0.72 0.78
N ALA A 74 -0.94 -1.65 1.57
CA ALA A 74 -1.57 -2.09 2.81
C ALA A 74 -1.72 -0.94 3.83
N ILE A 75 -0.72 -0.07 3.96
CA ILE A 75 -0.79 1.13 4.82
C ILE A 75 -1.86 2.11 4.32
N ILE A 76 -1.93 2.34 3.00
CA ILE A 76 -2.95 3.19 2.38
C ILE A 76 -4.34 2.69 2.73
N LEU A 77 -4.59 1.38 2.57
CA LEU A 77 -5.88 0.76 2.86
C LEU A 77 -6.24 0.83 4.34
N PHE A 78 -5.26 0.59 5.22
CA PHE A 78 -5.47 0.74 6.65
C PHE A 78 -5.94 2.15 7.02
N LYS A 79 -5.30 3.19 6.46
CA LYS A 79 -5.71 4.58 6.65
C LYS A 79 -7.09 4.87 6.07
N LEU A 80 -7.41 4.35 4.88
CA LEU A 80 -8.75 4.49 4.29
C LEU A 80 -9.84 3.86 5.16
N ASN A 81 -9.56 2.69 5.77
CA ASN A 81 -10.47 2.08 6.71
C ASN A 81 -10.69 2.94 7.96
N GLN A 82 -9.61 3.51 8.53
CA GLN A 82 -9.72 4.44 9.66
C GLN A 82 -10.55 5.69 9.30
N ILE A 83 -10.37 6.24 8.10
CA ILE A 83 -11.19 7.35 7.59
C ILE A 83 -12.66 6.95 7.50
N SER A 84 -12.95 5.76 6.96
CA SER A 84 -14.32 5.24 6.87
C SER A 84 -14.99 5.16 8.24
N GLU A 85 -14.28 4.68 9.27
CA GLU A 85 -14.81 4.61 10.64
C GLU A 85 -15.01 6.01 11.25
N ASN A 86 -14.07 6.94 11.04
CA ASN A 86 -14.20 8.33 11.51
C ASN A 86 -15.39 9.06 10.85
N LEU A 87 -15.70 8.76 9.59
CA LEU A 87 -16.84 9.33 8.88
C LEU A 87 -18.18 8.74 9.36
N LYS A 88 -18.22 7.48 9.80
CA LYS A 88 -19.42 6.87 10.41
C LYS A 88 -19.70 7.40 11.82
N ALA A 89 -18.68 7.88 12.52
CA ALA A 89 -18.85 8.44 13.85
C ALA A 89 -19.75 9.69 13.80
N THR A 90 -20.84 9.67 14.56
CA THR A 90 -21.92 10.67 14.54
C THR A 90 -21.54 12.08 15.03
N LYS A 91 -20.27 12.32 15.34
CA LYS A 91 -19.75 13.57 15.94
C LYS A 91 -18.77 14.33 15.06
N SER A 92 -18.52 13.87 13.83
CA SER A 92 -17.61 14.56 12.91
C SER A 92 -18.25 15.87 12.41
N THR A 93 -17.57 17.00 12.63
CA THR A 93 -18.02 18.29 12.09
C THR A 93 -17.88 18.32 10.56
N PRO A 94 -18.60 19.20 9.84
CA PRO A 94 -18.47 19.31 8.39
C PRO A 94 -17.03 19.49 7.90
N ALA A 95 -16.25 20.35 8.56
CA ALA A 95 -14.84 20.55 8.20
C ALA A 95 -13.95 19.32 8.47
N CYS A 96 -14.26 18.49 9.48
CA CYS A 96 -13.57 17.20 9.61
C CYS A 96 -13.96 16.22 8.50
N ILE A 97 -15.22 16.20 8.10
CA ILE A 97 -15.70 15.37 7.00
C ILE A 97 -14.96 15.72 5.71
N ASP A 98 -14.82 17.02 5.40
CA ASP A 98 -14.11 17.49 4.21
C ASP A 98 -12.62 17.17 4.27
N HIS A 99 -11.98 17.34 5.43
CA HIS A 99 -10.59 16.93 5.65
C HIS A 99 -10.39 15.43 5.40
N TYR A 100 -11.27 14.58 5.93
CA TYR A 100 -11.21 13.14 5.73
C TYR A 100 -11.44 12.74 4.26
N LYS A 101 -12.39 13.38 3.58
CA LYS A 101 -12.62 13.16 2.13
C LYS A 101 -11.39 13.54 1.31
N TYR A 102 -10.76 14.69 1.62
CA TYR A 102 -9.54 15.14 0.96
C TYR A 102 -8.39 14.13 1.13
N ILE A 103 -8.16 13.64 2.35
CA ILE A 103 -7.13 12.62 2.60
C ILE A 103 -7.47 11.32 1.86
N ALA A 104 -8.73 10.85 1.93
CA ALA A 104 -9.14 9.63 1.25
C ALA A 104 -8.92 9.70 -0.26
N LYS A 105 -9.25 10.82 -0.89
CA LYS A 105 -9.00 11.05 -2.32
C LYS A 105 -7.51 10.92 -2.65
N ASN A 106 -6.64 11.60 -1.90
CA ASN A 106 -5.20 11.52 -2.14
C ASN A 106 -4.65 10.10 -1.95
N LEU A 107 -5.10 9.39 -0.91
CA LEU A 107 -4.71 8.01 -0.63
C LEU A 107 -5.14 7.07 -1.76
N VAL A 108 -6.38 7.15 -2.24
CA VAL A 108 -6.87 6.32 -3.37
C VAL A 108 -6.07 6.60 -4.63
N THR A 109 -5.88 7.87 -5.01
CA THR A 109 -5.10 8.22 -6.21
C THR A 109 -3.66 7.72 -6.12
N SER A 110 -3.07 7.71 -4.92
CA SER A 110 -1.69 7.25 -4.73
C SER A 110 -1.47 5.75 -4.98
N LEU A 111 -2.51 4.93 -5.00
CA LEU A 111 -2.38 3.51 -5.32
C LEU A 111 -1.78 3.28 -6.73
N ALA A 112 -2.06 4.19 -7.67
CA ALA A 112 -1.50 4.17 -9.02
C ALA A 112 -0.10 4.82 -9.13
N MET A 113 0.42 5.46 -8.07
CA MET A 113 1.68 6.21 -8.10
C MET A 113 2.91 5.35 -7.76
N SER A 114 4.12 5.84 -8.02
CA SER A 114 5.36 5.15 -7.63
C SER A 114 5.45 4.90 -6.12
N ASN A 115 6.31 3.98 -5.68
CA ASN A 115 6.52 3.70 -4.26
C ASN A 115 6.97 4.94 -3.47
N THR A 116 7.81 5.78 -4.08
CA THR A 116 8.26 7.04 -3.46
C THR A 116 7.09 8.03 -3.28
N GLU A 117 6.23 8.15 -4.27
CA GLU A 117 5.06 9.02 -4.21
C GLU A 117 4.01 8.51 -3.21
N LYS A 118 3.74 7.19 -3.21
CA LYS A 118 2.91 6.52 -2.19
C LYS A 118 3.39 6.87 -0.79
N TRP A 119 4.68 6.70 -0.52
CA TRP A 119 5.27 7.03 0.76
C TRP A 119 5.07 8.50 1.14
N ASN A 120 5.27 9.42 0.19
CA ASN A 120 5.05 10.85 0.41
C ASN A 120 3.60 11.18 0.78
N VAL A 121 2.62 10.54 0.12
CA VAL A 121 1.19 10.71 0.44
C VAL A 121 0.86 10.12 1.80
N ILE A 122 1.32 8.91 2.10
CA ILE A 122 1.13 8.24 3.40
C ILE A 122 1.62 9.13 4.55
N ARG A 123 2.82 9.70 4.40
CA ARG A 123 3.44 10.56 5.42
C ARG A 123 2.67 11.85 5.67
N LYS A 124 2.11 12.46 4.63
CA LYS A 124 1.31 13.70 4.71
C LYS A 124 -0.13 13.46 5.17
N SER A 125 -0.60 12.21 5.13
CA SER A 125 -1.98 11.83 5.47
C SER A 125 -2.18 11.71 6.99
N HIS A 126 -2.28 12.86 7.66
CA HIS A 126 -2.56 12.95 9.09
C HIS A 126 -4.06 12.81 9.38
N LEU A 127 -4.44 11.71 10.02
CA LEU A 127 -5.84 11.38 10.31
C LEU A 127 -6.43 12.13 11.52
N ILE A 128 -5.67 13.04 12.11
CA ILE A 128 -6.15 13.85 13.23
C ILE A 128 -6.81 15.09 12.66
N CYS A 129 -8.10 15.26 12.93
CA CYS A 129 -8.82 16.49 12.68
C CYS A 129 -8.81 17.37 13.94
N HIS A 130 -7.88 18.33 14.00
CA HIS A 130 -7.88 19.35 15.06
C HIS A 130 -8.83 20.48 14.68
N ILE A 131 -10.13 20.30 14.92
CA ILE A 131 -11.03 21.45 14.97
C ILE A 131 -11.20 21.79 16.43
N THR A 132 -10.53 22.85 16.86
CA THR A 132 -10.87 23.56 18.09
C THR A 132 -12.36 23.88 17.99
N GLN A 133 -13.18 23.11 18.70
CA GLN A 133 -14.48 23.61 19.08
C GLN A 133 -14.19 24.91 19.84
N ASN A 134 -14.81 26.03 19.43
CA ASN A 134 -14.97 27.19 20.29
C ASN A 134 -15.90 26.79 21.45
N THR A 135 -15.51 25.80 22.24
CA THR A 135 -15.99 25.59 23.58
C THR A 135 -15.42 26.75 24.38
N THR A 136 -16.27 27.69 24.73
CA THR A 136 -16.06 28.60 25.85
C THR A 136 -15.71 27.76 27.07
N VAL A 137 -14.41 27.61 27.34
CA VAL A 137 -13.89 26.81 28.45
C VAL A 137 -14.13 27.59 29.74
N THR A 138 -15.15 27.21 30.50
CA THR A 138 -15.08 27.34 31.96
C THR A 138 -14.18 26.21 32.46
N LYS A 139 -12.98 26.58 32.92
CA LYS A 139 -11.95 25.71 33.49
C LYS A 139 -12.51 24.95 34.70
N PRO A 140 -12.25 23.64 34.86
CA PRO A 140 -11.31 23.25 35.91
C PRO A 140 -10.43 22.00 35.64
N SER A 141 -9.20 22.10 36.15
CA SER A 141 -8.24 21.09 36.67
C SER A 141 -7.98 19.74 35.99
N LEU A 142 -6.70 19.49 35.68
CA LEU A 142 -6.06 18.19 35.39
C LEU A 142 -6.09 17.23 36.59
N PRO A 143 -5.94 15.90 36.34
CA PRO A 143 -4.65 15.24 36.60
C PRO A 143 -4.13 14.39 35.41
N PRO A 144 -2.82 14.01 35.41
CA PRO A 144 -2.14 13.41 34.27
C PRO A 144 -2.18 11.88 34.32
N THR A 145 -2.36 11.19 33.19
CA THR A 145 -1.75 9.86 33.01
C THR A 145 -1.49 9.53 31.54
N THR A 146 -0.20 9.31 31.28
CA THR A 146 0.43 8.73 30.10
C THR A 146 -0.07 7.31 29.85
N GLN A 147 -0.49 6.98 28.62
CA GLN A 147 -0.41 5.62 28.09
C GLN A 147 -0.03 5.64 26.61
N THR A 148 1.25 5.42 26.35
CA THR A 148 1.80 5.12 25.03
C THR A 148 1.52 3.65 24.74
N SER A 149 0.51 3.35 23.92
CA SER A 149 0.25 1.98 23.47
C SER A 149 1.25 1.60 22.37
N THR A 150 2.29 0.87 22.75
CA THR A 150 3.20 0.17 21.86
C THR A 150 2.48 -1.01 21.21
N VAL A 151 2.06 -0.84 19.94
CA VAL A 151 1.60 -1.98 19.12
C VAL A 151 2.81 -2.53 18.37
N SER A 152 3.45 -3.53 18.97
CA SER A 152 4.36 -4.43 18.27
C SER A 152 3.52 -5.38 17.42
N LYS A 153 3.50 -5.18 16.10
CA LYS A 153 2.97 -6.17 15.17
C LYS A 153 3.91 -6.27 13.97
N THR A 154 4.54 -7.42 13.86
CA THR A 154 5.41 -7.84 12.76
C THR A 154 4.76 -7.57 11.39
N MET A 155 5.46 -6.78 10.57
CA MET A 155 5.03 -6.27 9.26
C MET A 155 4.52 -7.35 8.29
N GLY A 156 5.01 -8.60 8.42
CA GLY A 156 4.72 -9.70 7.49
C GLY A 156 3.30 -10.27 7.53
N GLY A 157 2.55 -10.08 8.63
CA GLY A 157 1.18 -10.59 8.76
C GLY A 157 0.10 -9.67 8.16
N PHE A 158 0.42 -8.39 7.96
CA PHE A 158 -0.58 -7.38 7.57
C PHE A 158 -0.94 -7.42 6.09
N ALA A 159 0.02 -7.74 5.22
CA ALA A 159 -0.22 -7.83 3.77
C ALA A 159 -1.27 -8.91 3.43
N ALA A 160 -1.18 -10.09 4.05
CA ALA A 160 -2.10 -11.20 3.77
C ALA A 160 -3.56 -10.92 4.15
N TYR A 161 -3.81 -10.12 5.20
CA TYR A 161 -5.16 -9.80 5.66
C TYR A 161 -5.86 -8.72 4.82
N TYR A 162 -5.10 -7.74 4.29
CA TYR A 162 -5.65 -6.60 3.55
C TYR A 162 -5.51 -6.71 2.02
N CYS A 163 -4.71 -7.63 1.48
CA CYS A 163 -4.67 -7.95 0.05
C CYS A 163 -5.89 -8.78 -0.43
N ASN A 164 -7.07 -8.58 0.13
CA ASN A 164 -8.29 -9.14 -0.41
C ASN A 164 -8.81 -8.21 -1.52
N GLN A 165 -8.76 -8.67 -2.78
CA GLN A 165 -9.25 -7.96 -3.96
C GLN A 165 -10.70 -7.45 -3.79
N GLN A 166 -11.53 -8.16 -3.01
CA GLN A 166 -12.91 -7.74 -2.75
C GLN A 166 -12.96 -6.49 -1.85
N ILE A 167 -12.10 -6.42 -0.83
CA ILE A 167 -12.00 -5.23 0.04
C ILE A 167 -11.42 -4.05 -0.74
N MET A 168 -10.42 -4.30 -1.60
CA MET A 168 -9.89 -3.29 -2.52
C MET A 168 -10.98 -2.68 -3.40
N ASN A 169 -11.77 -3.53 -4.05
CA ASN A 169 -12.84 -3.08 -4.94
C ASN A 169 -13.90 -2.27 -4.17
N LEU A 170 -14.30 -2.71 -2.97
CA LEU A 170 -15.28 -2.00 -2.14
C LEU A 170 -14.79 -0.60 -1.73
N VAL A 171 -13.53 -0.47 -1.32
CA VAL A 171 -12.96 0.81 -0.89
C VAL A 171 -12.79 1.75 -2.08
N VAL A 172 -12.22 1.26 -3.19
CA VAL A 172 -12.05 2.07 -4.42
C VAL A 172 -13.41 2.55 -4.92
N ILE A 173 -14.40 1.66 -5.09
CA ILE A 173 -15.74 2.04 -5.55
C ILE A 173 -16.38 3.11 -4.65
N LYS A 174 -16.28 2.94 -3.33
CA LYS A 174 -16.88 3.88 -2.36
C LYS A 174 -16.32 5.30 -2.48
N TYR A 175 -15.02 5.44 -2.75
CA TYR A 175 -14.35 6.74 -2.76
C TYR A 175 -14.13 7.32 -4.17
N SER A 176 -14.17 6.51 -5.22
CA SER A 176 -14.12 6.96 -6.62
C SER A 176 -15.45 7.55 -7.12
N LEU A 177 -16.57 7.24 -6.45
CA LEU A 177 -17.92 7.70 -6.83
C LEU A 177 -18.45 8.86 -5.97
N SER A 178 -17.64 9.43 -5.07
CA SER A 178 -18.03 10.64 -4.34
C SER A 178 -17.65 11.88 -5.16
N PRO A 179 -18.62 12.68 -5.66
CA PRO A 179 -18.35 13.92 -6.38
C PRO A 179 -17.61 14.96 -5.53
#